data_AF-A0A0F8VT14-F1
#
_entry.id   AF-A0A0F8VT14-F1
#
_cell.length_a   1.000
_cell.length_b   1.000
_cell.length_c   1.000
_cell.angle_alpha   90.00
_cell.angle_beta   90.00
_cell.angle_gamma   90.00
#
_symmetry.space_group_name_H-M   'P 1'
#
loop_
_entity.id
_entity.type
_entity.pdbx_description
1 polymer ?
#
loop_
_entity_poly.entity_id
_entity_poly.type
_entity_poly.pdbx_seq_one_letter_code
_entity_poly.pdbx_strand_id
1 'polypeptide(L)'
;MRHYLISTIPLTRPPEGIPAHQLEVGELAEVLEGTDRGSILLRIYNGLVSLTDPQRIWTSHHSVDMLPRFRVKKLAIGTTVHLTIY
;
A
#
# COMPACT_ATOMS: atom_id res chain seq x y z
N MET A 1 -2.62 -21.78 -4.79
CA MET A 1 -2.70 -20.50 -4.07
C MET A 1 -1.30 -20.14 -3.62
N ARG A 2 -0.81 -18.94 -3.91
CA ARG A 2 0.52 -18.46 -3.48
C ARG A 2 0.37 -17.71 -2.16
N HIS A 3 1.31 -17.92 -1.25
CA HIS A 3 1.33 -17.27 0.07
C HIS A 3 2.49 -16.27 0.09
N TYR A 4 2.23 -15.02 0.48
CA TYR A 4 3.24 -13.97 0.59
C TYR A 4 3.39 -13.59 2.07
N LEU A 5 4.63 -13.47 2.56
CA LEU A 5 4.92 -13.14 3.96
C LEU A 5 5.79 -11.87 4.00
N ILE A 6 5.26 -10.82 4.63
CA ILE A 6 5.90 -9.50 4.73
C ILE A 6 6.21 -9.22 6.19
N SER A 7 7.43 -8.78 6.48
CA SER A 7 7.84 -8.31 7.81
C SER A 7 8.24 -6.83 7.75
N THR A 8 7.77 -6.04 8.72
CA THR A 8 8.12 -4.61 8.88
C THR A 8 8.75 -4.39 10.26
N ILE A 9 9.81 -3.58 10.32
CA ILE A 9 10.45 -3.19 11.58
C ILE A 9 9.87 -1.82 11.99
N PRO A 10 9.17 -1.69 13.14
CA PRO A 10 8.48 -0.47 13.48
C PRO A 10 9.44 0.58 14.08
N LEU A 11 9.54 1.74 13.43
CA LEU A 11 10.07 2.97 14.05
C LEU A 11 8.93 3.67 14.83
N THR A 12 9.24 4.03 16.07
CA THR A 12 8.38 4.52 17.16
C THR A 12 7.63 5.82 16.83
N ARG A 13 6.32 5.70 16.59
CA ARG A 13 5.18 6.65 16.78
C ARG A 13 4.07 6.24 15.81
N PRO A 14 2.77 6.29 16.17
CA PRO A 14 1.72 6.07 15.18
C PRO A 14 1.74 7.27 14.24
N PRO A 15 2.03 7.11 12.94
CA PRO A 15 1.76 8.21 12.03
C PRO A 15 0.25 8.30 11.86
N GLU A 16 -0.27 9.51 11.97
CA GLU A 16 -1.52 9.87 11.31
C GLU A 16 -1.35 9.50 9.83
N GLY A 17 -1.91 8.35 9.42
CA GLY A 17 -1.78 7.90 8.03
C GLY A 17 -2.40 8.90 7.07
N ILE A 18 -1.98 8.95 5.82
CA ILE A 18 -2.63 9.78 4.80
C ILE A 18 -3.73 8.95 4.11
N PRO A 19 -4.77 9.58 3.52
CA PRO A 19 -5.63 8.88 2.58
C PRO A 19 -4.83 8.27 1.43
N ALA A 20 -5.14 7.03 1.02
CA ALA A 20 -4.37 6.31 0.00
C ALA A 20 -4.28 7.03 -1.35
N HIS A 21 -5.30 7.83 -1.70
CA HIS A 21 -5.31 8.63 -2.93
C HIS A 21 -4.28 9.78 -2.93
N GLN A 22 -3.71 10.13 -1.77
CA GLN A 22 -2.66 11.15 -1.65
C GLN A 22 -1.25 10.61 -1.86
N LEU A 23 -1.07 9.31 -2.11
CA LEU A 23 0.22 8.75 -2.48
C LEU A 23 0.65 9.23 -3.86
N GLU A 24 1.92 9.62 -3.98
CA GLU A 24 2.53 9.95 -5.27
C GLU A 24 2.91 8.67 -6.03
N VAL A 25 2.97 8.74 -7.36
CA VAL A 25 3.33 7.58 -8.19
C VAL A 25 4.73 7.10 -7.83
N GLY A 26 4.85 5.78 -7.60
CA GLY A 26 6.09 5.15 -7.16
C GLY A 26 6.21 5.02 -5.64
N GLU A 27 5.32 5.64 -4.86
CA GLU A 27 5.37 5.56 -3.40
C GLU A 27 4.78 4.27 -2.86
N LEU A 28 5.40 3.80 -1.78
CA LEU A 28 4.98 2.63 -1.03
C LEU A 28 4.32 3.04 0.29
N ALA A 29 3.28 2.31 0.68
CA ALA A 29 2.62 2.53 1.96
C ALA A 29 2.01 1.26 2.55
N GLU A 30 1.87 1.20 3.86
CA GLU A 30 1.17 0.15 4.59
C GLU A 30 -0.27 0.56 4.86
N VAL A 31 -1.24 -0.31 4.60
CA VAL A 31 -2.64 -0.08 4.92
C VAL A 31 -2.86 -0.13 6.43
N LEU A 32 -3.52 0.88 6.99
CA LEU A 32 -3.74 0.99 8.44
C LEU A 32 -5.09 0.45 8.91
N GLU A 33 -6.04 0.21 8.01
CA GLU A 33 -7.42 -0.08 8.35
C GLU A 33 -8.12 -1.06 7.39
N GLY A 34 -9.26 -1.60 7.82
CA GLY A 34 -10.08 -2.50 7.01
C GLY A 34 -9.50 -3.91 6.87
N THR A 35 -10.04 -4.66 5.91
CA THR A 35 -9.66 -6.06 5.62
C THR A 35 -8.27 -6.18 4.97
N ASP A 36 -7.73 -5.05 4.50
CA ASP A 36 -6.43 -4.93 3.85
C ASP A 36 -5.30 -4.52 4.81
N ARG A 37 -5.59 -4.30 6.10
CA ARG A 37 -4.61 -3.83 7.09
C ARG A 37 -3.31 -4.66 7.06
N GLY A 38 -2.18 -3.96 7.03
CA GLY A 38 -0.85 -4.54 6.92
C GLY A 38 -0.41 -4.86 5.48
N SER A 39 -1.29 -4.73 4.50
CA SER A 39 -0.90 -4.86 3.09
C SER A 39 0.02 -3.71 2.68
N ILE A 40 1.06 -4.02 1.91
CA ILE A 40 1.92 -3.00 1.32
C ILE A 40 1.36 -2.66 -0.04
N LEU A 41 1.15 -1.37 -0.29
CA LEU A 41 0.65 -0.83 -1.54
C LEU A 41 1.76 -0.11 -2.28
N LEU A 42 1.72 -0.19 -3.61
CA LEU A 42 2.45 0.67 -4.52
C LEU A 42 1.46 1.55 -5.27
N ARG A 43 1.69 2.86 -5.27
CA ARG A 43 0.98 3.78 -6.15
C ARG A 43 1.54 3.65 -7.57
N ILE A 44 0.67 3.26 -8.50
CA ILE A 44 0.96 3.21 -9.92
C ILE A 44 0.23 4.35 -10.64
N TYR A 45 0.58 4.59 -11.90
CA TYR A 45 0.06 5.73 -12.68
C TYR A 45 -1.47 5.86 -12.64
N ASN A 46 -2.19 4.75 -12.75
CA ASN A 46 -3.66 4.71 -12.82
C ASN A 46 -4.33 4.08 -11.59
N GLY A 47 -3.62 3.86 -10.48
CA GLY A 47 -4.17 3.08 -9.37
C GLY A 47 -3.25 2.83 -8.18
N LEU A 48 -3.69 1.93 -7.31
CA LEU A 48 -2.89 1.31 -6.26
C LEU A 48 -2.88 -0.19 -6.50
N VAL A 49 -1.72 -0.82 -6.30
CA VAL A 49 -1.59 -2.28 -6.33
C VAL A 49 -1.10 -2.77 -4.98
N SER A 50 -1.72 -3.82 -4.45
CA SER A 50 -1.19 -4.52 -3.29
C SER A 50 0.00 -5.40 -3.70
N LEU A 51 1.12 -5.23 -3.02
CA LEU A 51 2.29 -6.09 -3.16
C LEU A 51 2.15 -7.39 -2.36
N THR A 52 1.26 -7.42 -1.36
CA THR A 52 0.92 -8.63 -0.60
C THR A 52 -0.02 -9.54 -1.38
N ASP A 53 -0.91 -8.96 -2.17
CA ASP A 53 -1.81 -9.65 -3.08
C ASP A 53 -1.90 -8.89 -4.41
N PRO A 54 -1.05 -9.22 -5.40
CA PRO A 54 -0.99 -8.52 -6.69
C PRO A 54 -2.29 -8.58 -7.51
N GLN A 55 -3.23 -9.46 -7.17
CA GLN A 55 -4.55 -9.49 -7.81
C GLN A 55 -5.46 -8.36 -7.29
N ARG A 56 -5.11 -7.75 -6.16
CA ARG A 56 -5.86 -6.67 -5.54
C ARG A 56 -5.36 -5.32 -6.02
N ILE A 57 -6.10 -4.76 -6.97
CA ILE A 57 -5.78 -3.49 -7.63
C ILE A 57 -6.98 -2.54 -7.48
N TRP A 58 -6.69 -1.30 -7.14
CA TRP A 58 -7.67 -0.22 -7.11
C TRP A 58 -7.33 0.79 -8.20
N THR A 59 -7.97 0.67 -9.35
CA THR A 59 -7.74 1.54 -10.52
C THR A 59 -8.78 2.64 -10.61
N SER A 60 -8.36 3.86 -10.93
CA SER A 60 -9.25 4.95 -11.31
C SER A 60 -9.42 4.94 -12.83
N HIS A 61 -10.27 4.07 -13.38
CA HIS A 61 -10.44 4.05 -14.84
C HIS A 61 -11.16 5.29 -15.39
N HIS A 62 -11.88 6.07 -14.56
CA HIS A 62 -12.62 7.25 -15.05
C HIS A 62 -12.65 8.48 -14.13
N SER A 63 -12.15 8.42 -12.89
CA SER A 63 -12.09 9.59 -12.00
C SER A 63 -11.17 9.34 -10.82
N VAL A 64 -10.35 10.34 -10.46
CA VAL A 64 -9.45 10.32 -9.28
C VAL A 64 -10.22 10.02 -7.98
N ASP A 65 -11.52 10.32 -7.96
CA ASP A 65 -12.45 10.05 -6.86
C ASP A 65 -12.73 8.56 -6.58
N MET A 66 -12.30 7.64 -7.45
CA MET A 66 -12.46 6.18 -7.25
C MET A 66 -11.29 5.53 -6.50
N LEU A 67 -10.23 6.28 -6.18
CA LEU A 67 -9.18 5.71 -5.34
C LEU A 67 -9.71 5.48 -3.92
N PRO A 68 -9.29 4.39 -3.27
CA PRO A 68 -9.78 4.06 -1.94
C PRO A 68 -9.51 5.18 -0.95
N ARG A 69 -10.51 5.44 -0.11
CA ARG A 69 -10.42 6.46 0.95
C ARG A 69 -9.76 5.94 2.22
N PHE A 70 -9.29 4.69 2.23
CA PHE A 70 -8.66 4.14 3.42
C PHE A 70 -7.32 4.84 3.73
N ARG A 71 -6.94 4.83 5.01
CA ARG A 71 -5.69 5.43 5.48
C ARG A 71 -4.51 4.49 5.31
N VAL A 72 -3.38 5.07 4.93
CA VAL A 72 -2.10 4.38 4.73
C VAL A 72 -0.97 5.10 5.45
N LYS A 73 0.04 4.33 5.89
CA LYS A 73 1.31 4.85 6.39
C LYS A 73 2.33 4.76 5.27
N LYS A 74 2.77 5.90 4.75
CA LYS A 74 3.87 5.97 3.79
C LYS A 74 5.12 5.31 4.39
N LEU A 75 5.77 4.45 3.62
CA LEU A 75 7.04 3.85 4.02
C LEU A 75 8.15 4.89 3.91
N ALA A 76 9.05 4.90 4.89
CA ALA A 76 10.16 5.85 4.91
C ALA A 76 11.09 5.60 3.71
N ILE A 77 11.68 6.66 3.17
CA ILE A 77 12.74 6.55 2.15
C ILE A 77 13.85 5.65 2.72
N GLY A 78 14.31 4.70 1.91
CA GLY A 78 15.31 3.69 2.33
C GLY A 78 14.70 2.43 2.94
N THR A 79 13.37 2.33 3.07
CA THR A 79 12.72 1.06 3.45
C THR A 79 12.89 0.03 2.34
N THR A 80 13.49 -1.11 2.65
CA THR A 80 13.58 -2.25 1.74
C THR A 80 12.35 -3.14 1.91
N VAL A 81 11.62 -3.36 0.82
CA VAL A 81 10.50 -4.32 0.78
C VAL A 81 11.01 -5.60 0.10
N HIS A 82 10.98 -6.73 0.81
CA HIS A 82 11.30 -8.03 0.24
C HIS A 82 10.02 -8.74 -0.22
N LEU A 83 9.97 -9.04 -1.51
CA LEU A 83 8.89 -9.81 -2.13
C LEU A 83 9.39 -11.25 -2.35
N THR A 84 8.89 -12.19 -1.55
CA THR A 84 9.22 -13.60 -1.71
C THR A 84 8.12 -14.29 -2.51
N ILE A 85 8.47 -14.85 -3.66
CA ILE A 85 7.57 -15.64 -4.51
C ILE A 85 7.82 -17.12 -4.21
N TYR A 86 6.77 -17.85 -3.84
CA TYR A 86 6.78 -19.30 -3.66
C TYR A 86 6.06 -20.02 -4.80
#